data_AF-A0A528AXA8-F1
#
_entry.id   AF-A0A528AXA8-F1
#
_cell.length_a   1.000
_cell.length_b   1.000
_cell.length_c   1.000
_cell.angle_alpha   90.00
_cell.angle_beta   90.00
_cell.angle_gamma   90.00
#
_symmetry.space_group_name_H-M   'P 1'
#
loop_
_entity.id
_entity.type
_entity.pdbx_description
1 polymer ?
#
loop_
_entity_poly.entity_id
_entity_poly.type
_entity_poly.pdbx_seq_one_letter_code
_entity_poly.pdbx_strand_id
1 'polypeptide(L)'
;IYGLRISLGVGVSSALFAALFGASLGLLAAYVGGRTETAIMRIVDLQLSFPSILVALMILAFLGKGILNVVLALVIVEWATYARAARGTALVERRKEYMEAAESLAIPRWRIL
;
A
#
# COMPACT_ATOMS: atom_id res chain seq x y z
N ILE A 1 22.13 -18.22 12.43
CA ILE A 1 20.76 -18.79 12.49
C ILE A 1 19.75 -17.87 13.20
N TYR A 2 20.05 -17.34 14.40
CA TYR A 2 19.12 -16.43 15.10
C TYR A 2 18.80 -15.12 14.35
N GLY A 3 19.81 -14.44 13.80
CA GLY A 3 19.59 -13.21 13.02
C GLY A 3 18.73 -13.43 11.77
N LEU A 4 18.89 -14.57 11.08
CA LEU A 4 18.10 -14.90 9.90
C LEU A 4 16.60 -15.02 10.22
N ARG A 5 16.23 -15.68 11.32
CA ARG A 5 14.83 -15.81 11.74
C ARG A 5 14.19 -14.46 12.05
N ILE A 6 14.94 -13.57 12.72
CA ILE A 6 14.47 -12.22 13.06
C ILE A 6 14.33 -11.39 11.79
N SER A 7 15.35 -11.35 10.93
CA SER A 7 15.32 -10.58 9.69
C SER A 7 14.20 -11.05 8.75
N LEU A 8 13.99 -12.37 8.61
CA LEU A 8 12.87 -12.91 7.84
C LEU A 8 11.53 -12.56 8.48
N GLY A 9 11.39 -12.69 9.80
CA GLY A 9 10.16 -12.33 10.52
C GLY A 9 9.81 -10.85 10.35
N VAL A 10 10.80 -9.98 10.46
CA VAL A 10 10.64 -8.53 10.23
C VAL A 10 10.24 -8.27 8.78
N GLY A 11 11.01 -8.75 7.80
CA GLY A 11 10.75 -8.48 6.38
C GLY A 11 9.40 -9.01 5.90
N VAL A 12 9.03 -10.23 6.29
CA VAL A 12 7.74 -10.82 5.89
C VAL A 12 6.58 -10.09 6.56
N SER A 13 6.66 -9.81 7.85
CA SER A 13 5.58 -9.09 8.55
C SER A 13 5.42 -7.67 8.03
N SER A 14 6.51 -6.92 7.84
CA SER A 14 6.45 -5.55 7.31
C SER A 14 5.89 -5.54 5.89
N ALA A 15 6.37 -6.41 5.01
CA ALA A 15 5.88 -6.50 3.64
C ALA A 15 4.39 -6.86 3.60
N LEU A 16 3.94 -7.81 4.42
CA LEU A 16 2.54 -8.20 4.47
C LEU A 16 1.64 -7.05 4.93
N PHE A 17 2.00 -6.36 6.02
CA PHE A 17 1.21 -5.23 6.52
C PHE A 17 1.24 -4.03 5.56
N ALA A 18 2.40 -3.73 4.97
CA ALA A 18 2.53 -2.68 3.97
C ALA A 18 1.70 -2.98 2.72
N ALA A 19 1.72 -4.22 2.25
CA ALA A 19 0.95 -4.67 1.11
C ALA A 19 -0.55 -4.62 1.39
N LEU A 20 -1.01 -5.15 2.54
CA LEU A 20 -2.43 -5.13 2.91
C LEU A 20 -2.96 -3.70 3.01
N PHE A 21 -2.27 -2.84 3.75
CA PHE A 21 -2.69 -1.45 3.94
C PHE A 21 -2.59 -0.64 2.64
N GLY A 22 -1.44 -0.72 1.98
CA GLY A 22 -1.18 -0.02 0.72
C GLY A 22 -2.14 -0.45 -0.38
N ALA A 23 -2.26 -1.75 -0.64
CA ALA A 23 -3.16 -2.26 -1.67
C ALA A 23 -4.62 -1.87 -1.41
N SER A 24 -5.08 -1.95 -0.17
CA SER A 24 -6.44 -1.53 0.20
C SER A 24 -6.70 -0.07 -0.15
N LEU A 25 -5.77 0.83 0.16
CA LEU A 25 -5.88 2.25 -0.20
C LEU A 25 -5.74 2.50 -1.71
N GLY A 26 -4.88 1.75 -2.39
CA GLY A 26 -4.70 1.82 -3.85
C GLY A 26 -5.94 1.38 -4.61
N LEU A 27 -6.56 0.27 -4.18
CA LEU A 27 -7.83 -0.24 -4.69
C LEU A 27 -8.94 0.78 -4.45
N LEU A 28 -9.05 1.30 -3.22
CA LEU A 28 -10.04 2.34 -2.88
C LEU A 28 -9.88 3.59 -3.76
N ALA A 29 -8.64 4.03 -3.99
CA ALA A 29 -8.35 5.16 -4.86
C ALA A 29 -8.79 4.90 -6.31
N ALA A 30 -8.42 3.75 -6.89
CA ALA A 30 -8.80 3.38 -8.26
C ALA A 30 -10.32 3.23 -8.44
N TYR A 31 -10.98 2.73 -7.40
CA TYR A 31 -12.39 2.42 -7.41
C TYR A 31 -13.28 3.65 -7.28
N VAL A 32 -13.04 4.48 -6.25
CA VAL A 32 -13.84 5.68 -5.99
C VAL A 32 -13.54 6.76 -7.03
N GLY A 33 -12.26 6.90 -7.43
CA GLY A 33 -11.81 7.95 -8.33
C GLY A 33 -11.93 9.36 -7.74
N GLY A 34 -11.72 10.37 -8.59
CA GLY A 34 -12.05 11.77 -8.31
C GLY A 34 -11.26 12.37 -7.14
N ARG A 35 -11.95 13.02 -6.19
CA ARG A 35 -11.32 13.72 -5.06
C ARG A 35 -10.62 12.77 -4.09
N THR A 36 -11.22 11.60 -3.82
CA THR A 36 -10.65 10.60 -2.92
C THR A 36 -9.36 10.03 -3.48
N GLU A 37 -9.37 9.66 -4.76
CA GLU A 37 -8.16 9.23 -5.47
C GLU A 37 -7.07 10.30 -5.42
N THR A 38 -7.43 11.55 -5.72
CA THR A 38 -6.49 12.67 -5.70
C THR A 38 -5.89 12.85 -4.31
N ALA A 39 -6.68 12.78 -3.25
CA ALA A 39 -6.20 12.94 -1.88
C ALA A 39 -5.25 11.80 -1.46
N ILE A 40 -5.62 10.54 -1.71
CA ILE A 40 -4.78 9.37 -1.37
C ILE A 40 -3.47 9.43 -2.17
N MET A 41 -3.56 9.68 -3.48
CA MET A 41 -2.37 9.76 -4.34
C MET A 41 -1.49 10.96 -3.98
N ARG A 42 -2.05 12.09 -3.52
CA ARG A 42 -1.25 13.21 -3.01
C ARG A 42 -0.37 12.78 -1.85
N ILE A 43 -0.92 12.03 -0.89
CA ILE A 43 -0.17 11.54 0.27
C ILE A 43 0.91 10.55 -0.18
N VAL A 44 0.56 9.62 -1.08
CA VAL A 44 1.50 8.66 -1.66
C VAL A 44 2.64 9.36 -2.40
N ASP A 45 2.33 10.37 -3.22
CA ASP A 45 3.32 11.12 -4.00
C ASP A 45 4.24 11.93 -3.10
N LEU A 46 3.69 12.56 -2.04
CA LEU A 46 4.49 13.25 -1.02
C LEU A 46 5.43 12.30 -0.29
N GLN A 47 4.95 11.13 0.14
CA GLN A 47 5.77 10.11 0.81
C GLN A 47 6.92 9.65 -0.11
N LEU A 48 6.61 9.31 -1.35
CA LEU A 48 7.57 8.78 -2.33
C LEU A 48 8.51 9.84 -2.89
N SER A 49 8.28 11.12 -2.60
CA SER A 49 9.21 12.21 -2.93
C SER A 49 10.45 12.22 -2.03
N PHE A 50 10.39 11.59 -0.86
CA PHE A 50 11.54 11.46 0.03
C PHE A 50 12.28 10.13 -0.21
N PRO A 51 13.62 10.11 -0.11
CA PRO A 51 14.38 8.86 -0.06
C PRO A 51 13.88 7.96 1.08
N SER A 52 13.50 6.73 0.77
CA SER A 52 12.90 5.78 1.71
C SER A 52 13.74 5.54 2.96
N ILE A 53 15.07 5.46 2.79
CA ILE A 53 16.01 5.30 3.90
C ILE A 53 15.97 6.48 4.89
N LEU A 54 15.79 7.70 4.41
CA LEU A 54 15.73 8.89 5.27
C LEU A 54 14.47 8.88 6.13
N VAL A 55 13.33 8.55 5.53
CA VAL A 55 12.05 8.42 6.25
C VAL A 55 12.15 7.31 7.30
N ALA A 56 12.70 6.15 6.93
CA ALA A 56 12.91 5.04 7.86
C ALA A 56 13.75 5.45 9.07
N LEU A 57 14.88 6.14 8.84
CA LEU A 57 15.75 6.62 9.90
C LEU A 57 15.07 7.67 10.80
N MET A 58 14.32 8.61 10.22
CA MET A 58 13.54 9.61 10.97
C MET A 58 12.53 8.95 11.90
N ILE A 59 11.78 7.97 11.38
CA ILE A 59 10.78 7.22 12.14
C ILE A 59 11.47 6.43 13.27
N LEU A 60 12.57 5.73 12.98
CA LEU A 60 13.32 4.99 14.01
C LEU A 60 13.93 5.91 15.07
N ALA A 61 14.40 7.09 14.69
CA ALA A 61 14.94 8.07 15.63
C ALA A 61 13.87 8.54 16.63
N PHE A 62 12.61 8.65 16.18
CA PHE A 62 11.48 9.03 17.03
C PHE A 62 10.93 7.86 17.86
N LEU A 63 10.69 6.69 17.26
CA LEU A 63 10.12 5.53 17.95
C LEU A 63 11.13 4.80 18.85
N GLY A 64 12.43 4.96 18.60
CA GLY A 64 13.49 4.28 19.34
C GLY A 64 13.70 2.82 18.92
N LYS A 65 14.53 2.11 19.69
CA LYS A 65 14.98 0.74 19.36
C LYS A 65 13.88 -0.28 19.67
N GLY A 66 13.66 -1.22 18.75
CA GLY A 66 12.76 -2.36 18.96
C GLY A 66 12.36 -3.03 17.65
N ILE A 67 12.16 -4.34 17.67
CA ILE A 67 11.76 -5.10 16.47
C ILE A 67 10.43 -4.57 15.92
N LEU A 68 9.46 -4.31 16.80
CA LEU A 68 8.16 -3.76 16.39
C LEU A 68 8.29 -2.38 15.74
N ASN A 69 9.16 -1.52 16.27
CA ASN A 69 9.39 -0.18 15.71
C ASN A 69 10.01 -0.25 14.31
N VAL A 70 10.91 -1.21 14.08
CA VAL A 70 11.46 -1.49 12.75
C VAL A 70 10.36 -1.94 11.79
N VAL A 71 9.50 -2.87 12.22
CA VAL A 71 8.36 -3.33 11.40
C VAL A 71 7.44 -2.15 11.06
N LEU A 72 7.05 -1.34 12.04
CA LEU A 72 6.18 -0.17 11.82
C LEU A 72 6.81 0.84 10.86
N ALA A 73 8.11 1.12 11.00
CA ALA A 73 8.80 2.03 10.10
C ALA A 73 8.83 1.53 8.66
N LEU A 74 9.11 0.23 8.47
CA LEU A 74 9.08 -0.38 7.14
C LEU A 74 7.67 -0.34 6.54
N VAL A 75 6.63 -0.60 7.33
CA VAL A 75 5.23 -0.50 6.87
C VAL A 75 4.92 0.92 6.39
N ILE A 76 5.27 1.94 7.17
CA ILE A 76 5.02 3.36 6.83
C ILE A 76 5.85 3.81 5.62
N VAL A 77 7.01 3.21 5.39
CA VAL A 77 7.85 3.55 4.22
C VAL A 77 7.33 2.87 2.96
N GLU A 78 6.96 1.59 3.04
CA GLU A 78 6.66 0.79 1.85
C GLU A 78 5.20 0.83 1.39
N TRP A 79 4.23 1.14 2.27
CA TRP A 79 2.81 1.10 1.91
C TRP A 79 2.47 1.96 0.68
N ALA A 80 3.15 3.09 0.50
CA ALA A 80 2.91 4.01 -0.62
C ALA A 80 3.25 3.37 -1.97
N THR A 81 4.30 2.55 -2.01
CA THR A 81 4.68 1.77 -3.20
C THR A 81 3.60 0.74 -3.53
N TYR A 82 3.12 -0.01 -2.53
CA TYR A 82 2.04 -0.98 -2.72
C TYR A 82 0.72 -0.30 -3.13
N ALA A 83 0.39 0.86 -2.56
CA ALA A 83 -0.80 1.62 -2.95
C ALA A 83 -0.74 2.08 -4.40
N ARG A 84 0.40 2.61 -4.85
CA ARG A 84 0.59 3.02 -6.25
C ARG A 84 0.52 1.83 -7.20
N ALA A 85 1.15 0.71 -6.86
CA ALA A 85 1.13 -0.51 -7.66
C ALA A 85 -0.30 -1.07 -7.79
N ALA A 86 -1.00 -1.25 -6.66
CA ALA A 86 -2.37 -1.77 -6.65
C ALA A 86 -3.33 -0.86 -7.41
N ARG A 87 -3.23 0.47 -7.25
CA ARG A 87 -4.02 1.42 -8.05
C ARG A 87 -3.75 1.25 -9.54
N GLY A 88 -2.48 1.15 -9.94
CA GLY A 88 -2.10 0.98 -11.34
C GLY A 88 -2.72 -0.28 -11.96
N THR A 89 -2.58 -1.41 -11.27
CA THR A 89 -3.18 -2.68 -11.70
C THR A 89 -4.70 -2.59 -11.75
N ALA A 90 -5.35 -2.02 -10.72
CA ALA A 90 -6.80 -1.91 -10.66
C ALA A 90 -7.40 -1.04 -11.77
N LEU A 91 -6.71 0.05 -12.16
CA LEU A 91 -7.14 0.89 -13.28
C LEU A 91 -7.07 0.16 -14.63
N VAL A 92 -6.12 -0.77 -14.79
CA VAL A 92 -6.03 -1.64 -15.98
C VAL A 92 -7.13 -2.70 -15.94
N GLU A 93 -7.32 -3.36 -14.81
CA GLU A 93 -8.33 -4.40 -14.58
C GLU A 93 -9.75 -3.88 -14.83
N ARG A 94 -10.02 -2.65 -14.39
CA ARG A 94 -11.30 -1.97 -14.57
C ARG A 94 -11.73 -1.78 -16.04
N ARG A 95 -10.78 -1.83 -17.00
CA ARG A 95 -11.06 -1.64 -18.44
C ARG A 95 -11.29 -2.96 -19.19
N LYS A 96 -11.34 -4.09 -18.51
CA LYS A 96 -11.51 -5.41 -19.16
C LYS A 96 -13.00 -5.75 -19.33
N GLU A 97 -13.29 -6.56 -20.35
CA GLU A 97 -14.66 -6.95 -20.75
C GLU A 97 -15.48 -7.60 -19.61
N TYR A 98 -14.84 -8.37 -18.72
CA TYR A 98 -15.56 -8.99 -17.60
C TYR A 98 -16.06 -7.94 -16.58
N MET A 99 -15.42 -6.77 -16.49
CA MET A 99 -15.91 -5.65 -15.67
C MET A 99 -17.16 -5.03 -16.29
N GLU A 100 -17.17 -4.83 -17.61
CA GLU A 100 -18.34 -4.33 -18.34
C GLU A 100 -19.51 -5.31 -18.23
N ALA A 101 -19.24 -6.62 -18.30
CA ALA A 101 -20.24 -7.65 -18.06
C ALA A 101 -20.79 -7.61 -16.63
N ALA A 102 -19.93 -7.44 -15.62
CA ALA A 102 -20.35 -7.33 -14.21
C ALA A 102 -21.19 -6.08 -13.96
N GLU A 103 -20.85 -4.94 -14.57
CA GLU A 103 -21.65 -3.71 -14.50
C GLU A 103 -23.01 -3.88 -15.19
N SER A 104 -23.04 -4.57 -16.34
CA SER A 104 -24.29 -4.89 -17.07
C SER A 104 -25.23 -5.81 -16.27
N LEU A 105 -24.66 -6.66 -15.42
CA LEU A 105 -25.39 -7.51 -14.46
C LEU A 105 -25.78 -6.78 -13.16
N ALA A 106 -25.54 -5.46 -13.08
CA ALA A 106 -25.78 -4.63 -11.89
C ALA A 106 -25.12 -5.19 -10.61
N ILE A 107 -23.98 -5.87 -10.76
CA ILE A 107 -23.21 -6.36 -9.60
C ILE A 107 -22.73 -5.13 -8.82
N PRO A 108 -22.98 -5.06 -7.51
CA PRO A 108 -22.59 -3.91 -6.74
C PRO A 108 -21.07 -3.82 -6.72
N ARG A 109 -20.58 -2.62 -6.99
CA ARG A 109 -19.18 -2.36 -7.26
C ARG A 109 -18.24 -2.84 -6.12
N TRP A 110 -18.67 -2.86 -4.85
CA TRP A 110 -17.87 -3.35 -3.71
C TRP A 110 -17.61 -4.86 -3.74
N ARG A 111 -18.39 -5.62 -4.51
CA ARG A 111 -18.25 -7.07 -4.72
C ARG A 111 -17.30 -7.40 -5.88
N ILE A 112 -16.97 -6.40 -6.69
CA ILE A 112 -16.07 -6.51 -7.84
C ILE A 112 -14.61 -6.24 -7.41
N LEU A 113 -14.44 -5.46 -6.34
CA LEU A 113 -13.19 -5.34 -5.57
C LEU A 113 -12.93 -6.58 -4.72
#